data_AF-A0A1J5Q658-F1
#
_entry.id   AF-A0A1J5Q658-F1
#
_cell.length_a   1.000
_cell.length_b   1.000
_cell.length_c   1.000
_cell.angle_alpha   90.00
_cell.angle_beta   90.00
_cell.angle_gamma   90.00
#
_symmetry.space_group_name_H-M   'P 1'
#
loop_
_entity.id
_entity.type
_entity.pdbx_description
1 polymer ?
#
loop_
_entity_poly.entity_id
_entity_poly.type
_entity_poly.pdbx_seq_one_letter_code
_entity_poly.pdbx_strand_id
1 'polypeptide(L)'
;MERLLDEQPKSIPALDITADNVDLHGHHFSRLEVQAINRGRRGGNKEWQLTHFQLSSPDAVLSGSGSWTALGAQLTAPGSADAASPARRTAMQFKLAIDNAGGLLATLGKPGLLKGGKGEITGSLAWLGSPLNLDYPSMDGQFKLQLGSGQFLKADPGIAKLLGVLSLQSLPRRLTLDFRDLFSSGFAFDRVDADVAMQNGVASTRDFRMSGVSATVRIEGSANLAAETQNLRVVVIPNINAGAASLAYALVNPVVGLGTFLAQLIAREPLARVFTHVYDITGTWIDPLVKEVSLDAKAPADGGSTPAAP
;
A
#
# COMPACT_ATOMS: atom_id res chain seq x y z
N MET A 1 -31.24 0.80 -12.56
CA MET A 1 -31.36 2.26 -12.31
C MET A 1 -29.97 2.85 -12.06
N GLU A 2 -28.88 2.13 -12.35
CA GLU A 2 -27.50 2.59 -12.14
C GLU A 2 -26.85 3.40 -13.28
N ARG A 3 -27.43 3.45 -14.50
CA ARG A 3 -26.81 4.15 -15.65
C ARG A 3 -26.75 5.68 -15.55
N LEU A 4 -27.42 6.29 -14.57
CA LEU A 4 -27.41 7.74 -14.35
C LEU A 4 -26.26 8.22 -13.45
N LEU A 5 -25.51 7.31 -12.83
CA LEU A 5 -24.35 7.64 -11.98
C LEU A 5 -23.02 7.63 -12.76
N ASP A 6 -22.99 7.02 -13.95
CA ASP A 6 -21.80 6.96 -14.81
C ASP A 6 -21.63 8.18 -15.72
N GLU A 7 -22.67 9.02 -15.87
CA GLU A 7 -22.57 10.23 -16.68
C GLU A 7 -21.81 11.31 -15.91
N GLN A 8 -20.60 11.65 -16.38
CA GLN A 8 -19.78 12.68 -15.75
C GLN A 8 -20.53 14.02 -15.78
N PRO A 9 -20.77 14.67 -14.62
CA PRO A 9 -21.51 15.93 -14.58
C PRO A 9 -20.77 17.00 -15.40
N LYS A 10 -21.51 17.77 -16.22
CA LYS A 10 -20.93 18.88 -17.01
C LYS A 10 -20.51 20.07 -16.12
N SER A 11 -21.11 20.18 -14.94
CA SER A 11 -20.79 21.14 -13.87
C SER A 11 -21.27 20.64 -12.51
N ILE A 12 -20.54 20.98 -11.44
CA ILE A 12 -20.92 20.73 -10.05
C ILE A 12 -21.24 22.10 -9.42
N PRO A 13 -22.37 22.27 -8.71
CA PRO A 13 -22.70 23.53 -8.06
C PRO A 13 -21.75 23.83 -6.89
N ALA A 14 -21.86 25.04 -6.33
CA ALA A 14 -21.29 25.28 -5.00
C ALA A 14 -22.00 24.37 -4.00
N LEU A 15 -21.25 23.79 -3.07
CA LEU A 15 -21.74 22.84 -2.08
C LEU A 15 -21.46 23.37 -0.68
N ASP A 16 -22.43 23.21 0.20
CA ASP A 16 -22.28 23.30 1.65
C ASP A 16 -23.14 22.17 2.23
N ILE A 17 -22.49 21.05 2.53
CA ILE A 17 -23.13 19.82 2.94
C ILE A 17 -22.56 19.42 4.29
N THR A 18 -23.46 19.18 5.25
CA THR A 18 -23.17 18.46 6.48
C THR A 18 -24.22 17.36 6.62
N ALA A 19 -23.76 16.12 6.74
CA ALA A 19 -24.63 14.97 6.93
C ALA A 19 -24.02 14.04 7.96
N ASP A 20 -24.83 13.58 8.90
CA ASP A 20 -24.47 12.52 9.84
C ASP A 20 -25.05 11.18 9.33
N ASN A 21 -24.42 10.06 9.71
CA ASN A 21 -24.89 8.71 9.39
C ASN A 21 -25.07 8.47 7.88
N VAL A 22 -23.97 8.58 7.13
CA VAL A 22 -23.94 8.55 5.67
C VAL A 22 -23.49 7.18 5.16
N ASP A 23 -24.25 6.61 4.23
CA ASP A 23 -23.83 5.43 3.48
C ASP A 23 -23.29 5.84 2.11
N LEU A 24 -22.02 5.54 1.85
CA LEU A 24 -21.35 5.81 0.57
C LEU A 24 -20.82 4.50 -0.02
N HIS A 25 -21.26 4.16 -1.24
CA HIS A 25 -20.87 2.93 -1.94
C HIS A 25 -21.08 1.64 -1.10
N GLY A 26 -22.12 1.62 -0.26
CA GLY A 26 -22.41 0.49 0.63
C GLY A 26 -21.56 0.45 1.92
N HIS A 27 -20.78 1.49 2.19
CA HIS A 27 -19.98 1.63 3.40
C HIS A 27 -20.52 2.73 4.31
N HIS A 28 -20.58 2.45 5.60
CA HIS A 28 -21.17 3.33 6.58
C HIS A 28 -20.16 4.30 7.18
N PHE A 29 -20.52 5.59 7.24
CA PHE A 29 -19.71 6.66 7.83
C PHE A 29 -20.52 7.49 8.81
N SER A 30 -19.86 7.91 9.89
CA SER A 30 -20.49 8.71 10.95
C SER A 30 -20.86 10.12 10.50
N ARG A 31 -20.04 10.74 9.63
CA ARG A 31 -20.22 12.15 9.23
C ARG A 31 -19.52 12.48 7.92
N LEU A 32 -20.18 13.29 7.10
CA LEU A 32 -19.67 13.89 5.87
C LEU A 32 -19.81 15.42 5.96
N GLU A 33 -18.72 16.12 5.70
CA GLU A 33 -18.69 17.57 5.51
C GLU A 33 -18.06 17.90 4.15
N VAL A 34 -18.72 18.74 3.36
CA VAL A 34 -18.25 19.18 2.05
C VAL A 34 -18.54 20.67 1.89
N GLN A 35 -17.50 21.45 1.63
CA GLN A 35 -17.64 22.83 1.19
C GLN A 35 -16.90 23.02 -0.12
N ALA A 36 -17.60 23.55 -1.11
CA ALA A 36 -17.03 23.82 -2.42
C ALA A 36 -17.66 25.04 -3.07
N ILE A 37 -16.86 25.74 -3.87
CA ILE A 37 -17.27 26.96 -4.56
C ILE A 37 -16.90 26.90 -6.04
N ASN A 38 -17.70 27.54 -6.88
CA ASN A 38 -17.36 27.76 -8.28
C ASN A 38 -16.62 29.09 -8.42
N ARG A 39 -15.36 29.06 -8.85
CA ARG A 39 -14.57 30.25 -9.21
C ARG A 39 -14.51 30.41 -10.72
N GLY A 40 -14.84 31.60 -11.20
CA GLY A 40 -14.60 31.98 -12.60
C GLY A 40 -13.20 32.55 -12.75
N ARG A 41 -12.36 31.96 -13.60
CA ARG A 41 -11.10 32.61 -14.03
C ARG A 41 -11.39 33.65 -15.13
N ARG A 42 -10.70 34.79 -15.08
CA ARG A 42 -10.60 35.70 -16.25
C ARG A 42 -10.01 34.87 -17.41
N GLY A 43 -10.81 34.59 -18.44
CA GLY A 43 -10.46 33.68 -19.54
C GLY A 43 -11.43 32.51 -19.78
N GLY A 44 -12.52 32.39 -19.00
CA GLY A 44 -13.68 31.55 -19.35
C GLY A 44 -13.71 30.13 -18.76
N ASN A 45 -12.59 29.64 -18.22
CA ASN A 45 -12.56 28.31 -17.58
C ASN A 45 -13.14 28.41 -16.16
N LYS A 46 -14.29 27.76 -15.94
CA LYS A 46 -14.89 27.58 -14.61
C LYS A 46 -14.11 26.52 -13.84
N GLU A 47 -13.58 26.91 -12.68
CA GLU A 47 -12.92 26.05 -11.71
C GLU A 47 -13.88 25.78 -10.56
N TRP A 48 -14.12 24.51 -10.27
CA TRP A 48 -14.79 24.11 -9.05
C TRP A 48 -13.72 23.83 -8.01
N GLN A 49 -13.77 24.49 -6.86
CA GLN A 49 -12.79 24.36 -5.80
C GLN A 49 -13.44 23.72 -4.58
N LEU A 50 -12.91 22.58 -4.16
CA LEU A 50 -13.22 21.93 -2.90
C LEU A 50 -12.36 22.55 -1.81
N THR A 51 -12.97 23.37 -0.98
CA THR A 51 -12.26 24.09 0.09
C THR A 51 -12.15 23.26 1.35
N HIS A 52 -13.16 22.42 1.63
CA HIS A 52 -13.17 21.50 2.76
C HIS A 52 -13.87 20.20 2.38
N PHE A 53 -13.24 19.08 2.69
CA PHE A 53 -13.84 17.76 2.65
C PHE A 53 -13.44 17.02 3.90
N GLN A 54 -14.41 16.40 4.56
CA GLN A 54 -14.16 15.49 5.67
C GLN A 54 -15.17 14.35 5.64
N LEU A 55 -14.67 13.13 5.72
CA LEU A 55 -15.46 11.91 5.87
C LEU A 55 -14.94 11.14 7.07
N SER A 56 -15.80 10.93 8.06
CA SER A 56 -15.41 10.38 9.36
C SER A 56 -16.08 9.05 9.62
N SER A 57 -15.34 8.09 10.13
CA SER A 57 -15.81 6.86 10.78
C SER A 57 -15.21 6.77 12.19
N PRO A 58 -15.66 5.82 13.03
CA PRO A 58 -15.04 5.60 14.34
C PRO A 58 -13.55 5.23 14.28
N ASP A 59 -13.10 4.68 13.15
CA ASP A 59 -11.75 4.13 12.99
C ASP A 59 -10.81 5.01 12.15
N ALA A 60 -11.35 5.99 11.42
CA ALA A 60 -10.55 6.89 10.58
C ALA A 60 -11.31 8.17 10.19
N VAL A 61 -10.52 9.21 9.87
CA VAL A 61 -11.01 10.48 9.32
C VAL A 61 -10.24 10.79 8.05
N LEU A 62 -10.94 10.78 6.91
CA LEU A 62 -10.43 11.28 5.64
C LEU A 62 -10.74 12.76 5.53
N SER A 63 -9.74 13.58 5.22
CA SER A 63 -9.88 15.02 5.02
C SER A 63 -9.13 15.46 3.78
N GLY A 64 -9.54 16.56 3.16
CA GLY A 64 -8.85 17.06 1.98
C GLY A 64 -9.42 18.32 1.38
N SER A 65 -8.75 18.76 0.32
CA SER A 65 -9.15 19.90 -0.51
C SER A 65 -8.71 19.63 -1.94
N GLY A 66 -9.29 20.34 -2.91
CA GLY A 66 -8.95 20.10 -4.30
C GLY A 66 -9.60 21.05 -5.28
N SER A 67 -9.41 20.74 -6.55
CA SER A 67 -9.94 21.51 -7.67
C SER A 67 -10.38 20.58 -8.79
N TRP A 68 -11.38 21.01 -9.53
CA TRP A 68 -11.85 20.37 -10.74
C TRP A 68 -11.93 21.41 -11.85
N THR A 69 -11.07 21.24 -12.86
CA THR A 69 -10.79 22.26 -13.88
C THR A 69 -10.92 21.68 -15.27
N ALA A 70 -11.37 22.48 -16.23
CA ALA A 70 -11.34 22.09 -17.64
C ALA A 70 -9.91 22.12 -18.17
N LEU A 71 -9.45 20.97 -18.68
CA LEU A 71 -8.32 20.89 -19.60
C LEU A 71 -8.84 21.37 -20.96
N GLY A 72 -8.05 22.13 -21.71
CA GLY A 72 -8.50 22.78 -22.95
C GLY A 72 -9.13 21.81 -23.97
N ALA A 73 -9.75 22.36 -25.01
CA ALA A 73 -10.58 21.65 -26.00
C ALA A 73 -9.91 20.51 -26.81
N GLN A 74 -8.62 20.24 -26.57
CA GLN A 74 -7.85 19.22 -27.29
C GLN A 74 -7.94 17.82 -26.66
N LEU A 75 -8.42 17.71 -25.41
CA LEU A 75 -8.58 16.43 -24.71
C LEU A 75 -10.07 16.12 -24.55
N THR A 76 -10.50 14.94 -24.98
CA THR A 76 -11.85 14.42 -24.75
C THR A 76 -11.92 13.72 -23.40
N ALA A 77 -13.01 13.89 -22.68
CA ALA A 77 -13.20 13.22 -21.39
C ALA A 77 -13.30 11.69 -21.58
N PRO A 78 -12.67 10.87 -20.70
CA PRO A 78 -12.89 9.43 -20.71
C PRO A 78 -14.39 9.11 -20.57
N GLY A 79 -14.93 8.29 -21.48
CA GLY A 79 -16.35 7.90 -21.46
C GLY A 79 -17.36 8.92 -22.01
N SER A 80 -16.94 10.08 -22.54
CA SER A 80 -17.89 11.02 -23.14
C SER A 80 -18.36 10.58 -24.53
N ALA A 81 -19.67 10.43 -24.71
CA ALA A 81 -20.30 10.27 -26.03
C ALA A 81 -20.21 11.56 -26.88
N ASP A 82 -20.09 12.71 -26.22
CA ASP A 82 -19.92 14.03 -26.84
C ASP A 82 -18.42 14.35 -27.01
N ALA A 83 -17.86 14.15 -28.21
CA ALA A 83 -16.48 14.51 -28.56
C ALA A 83 -16.15 16.02 -28.40
N ALA A 84 -17.14 16.86 -28.07
CA ALA A 84 -17.01 18.30 -27.88
C ALA A 84 -16.88 18.73 -26.40
N SER A 85 -17.00 17.82 -25.42
CA SER A 85 -16.86 18.18 -24.01
C SER A 85 -15.37 18.20 -23.61
N PRO A 86 -14.81 19.33 -23.15
CA PRO A 86 -13.41 19.39 -22.74
C PRO A 86 -13.18 18.45 -21.56
N ALA A 87 -12.12 17.64 -21.63
CA ALA A 87 -11.69 16.80 -20.52
C ALA A 87 -11.48 17.67 -19.28
N ARG A 88 -11.90 17.19 -18.13
CA ARG A 88 -11.66 17.88 -16.86
C ARG A 88 -10.65 17.11 -16.04
N ARG A 89 -9.85 17.83 -15.26
CA ARG A 89 -8.91 17.25 -14.30
C ARG A 89 -9.38 17.55 -12.90
N THR A 90 -9.51 16.50 -12.10
CA THR A 90 -9.60 16.61 -10.65
C THR A 90 -8.19 16.53 -10.07
N ALA A 91 -7.89 17.38 -9.11
CA ALA A 91 -6.67 17.32 -8.31
C ALA A 91 -7.03 17.51 -6.83
N MET A 92 -6.59 16.60 -5.98
CA MET A 92 -6.94 16.51 -4.57
C MET A 92 -5.68 16.38 -3.73
N GLN A 93 -5.62 17.12 -2.62
CA GLN A 93 -4.73 16.84 -1.51
C GLN A 93 -5.56 16.22 -0.40
N PHE A 94 -5.03 15.20 0.25
CA PHE A 94 -5.78 14.47 1.26
C PHE A 94 -4.88 14.02 2.42
N LYS A 95 -5.54 13.83 3.56
CA LYS A 95 -5.02 13.17 4.75
C LYS A 95 -6.07 12.20 5.26
N LEU A 96 -5.72 10.93 5.36
CA LEU A 96 -6.46 9.90 6.06
C LEU A 96 -5.78 9.67 7.41
N ALA A 97 -6.34 10.23 8.49
CA ALA A 97 -5.93 9.88 9.84
C ALA A 97 -6.61 8.57 10.24
N ILE A 98 -5.83 7.59 10.69
CA ILE A 98 -6.31 6.23 10.97
C ILE A 98 -6.10 5.98 12.46
N ASP A 99 -7.18 5.78 13.20
CA ASP A 99 -7.10 5.34 14.60
C ASP A 99 -7.00 3.81 14.70
N ASN A 100 -7.66 3.09 13.78
CA ASN A 100 -7.60 1.63 13.70
C ASN A 100 -7.74 1.15 12.24
N ALA A 101 -6.63 0.80 11.60
CA ALA A 101 -6.63 0.32 10.23
C ALA A 101 -7.45 -0.96 10.03
N GLY A 102 -7.49 -1.85 11.02
CA GLY A 102 -8.35 -3.03 11.00
C GLY A 102 -9.85 -2.70 10.97
N GLY A 103 -10.28 -1.75 11.80
CA GLY A 103 -11.65 -1.26 11.83
C GLY A 103 -12.04 -0.48 10.57
N LEU A 104 -11.11 0.32 10.03
CA LEU A 104 -11.27 0.97 8.72
C LEU A 104 -11.49 -0.06 7.60
N LEU A 105 -10.67 -1.11 7.54
CA LEU A 105 -10.85 -2.17 6.53
C LEU A 105 -12.18 -2.90 6.70
N ALA A 106 -12.64 -3.14 7.92
CA ALA A 106 -13.97 -3.68 8.17
C ALA A 106 -15.08 -2.76 7.66
N THR A 107 -14.96 -1.45 7.90
CA THR A 107 -15.89 -0.43 7.35
C THR A 107 -15.92 -0.48 5.82
N LEU A 108 -14.76 -0.69 5.19
CA LEU A 108 -14.59 -0.85 3.74
C LEU A 108 -14.92 -2.27 3.21
N GLY A 109 -15.60 -3.11 4.01
CA GLY A 109 -16.06 -4.43 3.59
C GLY A 109 -14.95 -5.50 3.48
N LYS A 110 -13.78 -5.25 4.08
CA LYS A 110 -12.64 -6.17 4.14
C LYS A 110 -12.25 -6.50 5.59
N PRO A 111 -13.18 -7.04 6.41
CA PRO A 111 -12.88 -7.36 7.80
C PRO A 111 -11.85 -8.49 7.90
N GLY A 112 -11.13 -8.56 9.02
CA GLY A 112 -10.28 -9.71 9.33
C GLY A 112 -8.98 -9.80 8.52
N LEU A 113 -8.59 -8.75 7.78
CA LEU A 113 -7.27 -8.68 7.13
C LEU A 113 -6.19 -8.11 8.05
N LEU A 114 -6.56 -7.15 8.90
CA LEU A 114 -5.65 -6.44 9.78
C LEU A 114 -6.31 -6.23 11.15
N LYS A 115 -5.50 -6.25 12.20
CA LYS A 115 -5.87 -5.88 13.56
C LYS A 115 -5.00 -4.72 14.02
N GLY A 116 -5.62 -3.67 14.58
CA GLY A 116 -4.90 -2.47 15.03
C GLY A 116 -4.39 -1.64 13.86
N GLY A 117 -3.21 -1.02 14.02
CA GLY A 117 -2.60 -0.15 13.02
C GLY A 117 -3.12 1.29 13.08
N LYS A 118 -2.63 2.07 14.03
CA LYS A 118 -2.86 3.53 14.10
C LYS A 118 -1.83 4.25 13.23
N GLY A 119 -2.23 5.28 12.50
CA GLY A 119 -1.30 6.06 11.68
C GLY A 119 -1.99 7.01 10.71
N GLU A 120 -1.38 7.25 9.56
CA GLU A 120 -1.93 8.14 8.55
C GLU A 120 -1.47 7.81 7.13
N ILE A 121 -2.29 8.26 6.16
CA ILE A 121 -1.91 8.36 4.75
C ILE A 121 -2.05 9.82 4.35
N THR A 122 -1.02 10.42 3.77
CA THR A 122 -1.05 11.80 3.28
C THR A 122 -0.57 11.86 1.84
N GLY A 123 -1.19 12.68 1.01
CA GLY A 123 -0.78 12.73 -0.38
C GLY A 123 -1.55 13.71 -1.24
N SER A 124 -1.23 13.66 -2.52
CA SER A 124 -1.93 14.37 -3.57
C SER A 124 -2.13 13.47 -4.77
N LEU A 125 -3.37 13.38 -5.25
CA LEU A 125 -3.73 12.59 -6.41
C LEU A 125 -4.49 13.48 -7.41
N ALA A 126 -4.37 13.16 -8.68
CA ALA A 126 -5.10 13.81 -9.74
C ALA A 126 -5.53 12.79 -10.79
N TRP A 127 -6.69 12.99 -11.40
CA TRP A 127 -7.22 12.11 -12.44
C TRP A 127 -8.09 12.91 -13.41
N LEU A 128 -8.37 12.31 -14.56
CA LEU A 128 -9.32 12.85 -15.53
C LEU A 128 -10.75 12.51 -15.12
N GLY A 129 -11.63 13.50 -15.17
CA GLY A 129 -13.05 13.34 -14.87
C GLY A 129 -13.48 13.97 -13.55
N SER A 130 -14.66 13.56 -13.09
CA SER A 130 -15.36 14.12 -11.93
C SER A 130 -14.66 13.78 -10.60
N PRO A 131 -14.69 14.66 -9.59
CA PRO A 131 -14.24 14.31 -8.24
C PRO A 131 -15.08 13.20 -7.59
N LEU A 132 -16.26 12.89 -8.12
CA LEU A 132 -17.16 11.85 -7.62
C LEU A 132 -16.91 10.47 -8.22
N ASN A 133 -16.14 10.38 -9.30
CA ASN A 133 -15.82 9.11 -9.96
C ASN A 133 -14.32 9.05 -10.25
N LEU A 134 -13.62 8.13 -9.60
CA LEU A 134 -12.18 7.96 -9.75
C LEU A 134 -11.88 7.25 -11.07
N ASP A 135 -11.10 7.89 -11.93
CA ASP A 135 -10.55 7.25 -13.13
C ASP A 135 -9.15 6.72 -12.82
N TYR A 136 -9.06 5.44 -12.46
CA TYR A 136 -7.77 4.81 -12.15
C TYR A 136 -6.76 4.91 -13.30
N PRO A 137 -7.10 4.65 -14.58
CA PRO A 137 -6.11 4.68 -15.67
C PRO A 137 -5.41 6.03 -15.87
N SER A 138 -6.07 7.16 -15.57
CA SER A 138 -5.45 8.49 -15.64
C SER A 138 -4.93 9.01 -14.31
N MET A 139 -4.95 8.20 -13.26
CA MET A 139 -4.57 8.64 -11.93
C MET A 139 -3.05 8.86 -11.84
N ASP A 140 -2.66 10.04 -11.35
CA ASP A 140 -1.30 10.46 -11.11
C ASP A 140 -1.15 11.04 -9.71
N GLY A 141 0.07 11.05 -9.18
CA GLY A 141 0.40 11.77 -7.96
C GLY A 141 1.31 10.97 -7.04
N GLN A 142 1.19 11.20 -5.75
CA GLN A 142 1.99 10.53 -4.74
C GLN A 142 1.30 10.54 -3.39
N PHE A 143 1.59 9.55 -2.57
CA PHE A 143 1.19 9.53 -1.17
C PHE A 143 2.21 8.80 -0.31
N LYS A 144 2.19 9.12 0.96
CA LYS A 144 2.98 8.50 2.01
C LYS A 144 2.07 7.77 2.97
N LEU A 145 2.45 6.55 3.32
CA LEU A 145 1.79 5.70 4.31
C LEU A 145 2.69 5.60 5.55
N GLN A 146 2.12 5.81 6.73
CA GLN A 146 2.79 5.54 8.00
C GLN A 146 1.81 4.88 8.95
N LEU A 147 2.11 3.66 9.40
CA LEU A 147 1.34 2.97 10.43
C LEU A 147 2.27 2.55 11.58
N GLY A 148 1.77 2.67 12.80
CA GLY A 148 2.35 2.05 13.99
C GLY A 148 1.91 0.59 14.12
N SER A 149 1.97 0.08 15.35
CA SER A 149 1.80 -1.36 15.59
C SER A 149 0.46 -1.92 15.14
N GLY A 150 0.51 -3.11 14.55
CA GLY A 150 -0.64 -3.86 14.07
C GLY A 150 -0.30 -5.32 13.77
N GLN A 151 -1.27 -6.05 13.25
CA GLN A 151 -1.09 -7.46 12.90
C GLN A 151 -1.91 -7.80 11.65
N PHE A 152 -1.24 -8.28 10.61
CA PHE A 152 -1.91 -8.90 9.47
C PHE A 152 -2.47 -10.25 9.92
N LEU A 153 -3.77 -10.42 9.79
CA LEU A 153 -4.45 -11.65 10.17
C LEU A 153 -4.43 -12.63 8.99
N LYS A 154 -4.55 -13.92 9.29
CA LYS A 154 -4.68 -14.94 8.25
C LYS A 154 -6.07 -14.82 7.61
N ALA A 155 -6.13 -14.39 6.36
CA ALA A 155 -7.37 -14.38 5.59
C ALA A 155 -7.75 -15.81 5.13
N ASP A 156 -9.04 -16.06 4.90
CA ASP A 156 -9.52 -17.32 4.33
C ASP A 156 -9.00 -17.53 2.89
N PRO A 157 -8.86 -18.79 2.42
CA PRO A 157 -8.11 -19.16 1.21
C PRO A 157 -8.50 -18.47 -0.11
N GLY A 158 -9.67 -17.82 -0.19
CA GLY A 158 -10.11 -17.05 -1.36
C GLY A 158 -9.45 -15.67 -1.51
N ILE A 159 -8.78 -15.17 -0.46
CA ILE A 159 -8.05 -13.88 -0.45
C ILE A 159 -6.57 -14.10 -0.03
N ALA A 160 -6.18 -15.34 0.28
CA ALA A 160 -4.96 -15.66 1.04
C ALA A 160 -3.91 -16.52 0.32
N LYS A 161 -3.81 -16.50 -1.02
CA LYS A 161 -2.75 -17.26 -1.71
C LYS A 161 -1.32 -16.78 -1.40
N LEU A 162 -1.13 -15.67 -0.70
CA LEU A 162 0.20 -15.11 -0.38
C LEU A 162 0.90 -15.70 0.85
N LEU A 163 0.27 -16.61 1.59
CA LEU A 163 0.94 -17.33 2.71
C LEU A 163 0.84 -18.87 2.60
N GLY A 164 0.23 -19.39 1.52
CA GLY A 164 -0.04 -20.82 1.32
C GLY A 164 1.00 -21.60 0.52
N VAL A 165 2.00 -20.93 -0.09
CA VAL A 165 3.06 -21.62 -0.87
C VAL A 165 4.28 -21.96 0.01
N LEU A 166 4.18 -21.76 1.32
CA LEU A 166 4.98 -22.49 2.31
C LEU A 166 4.48 -23.93 2.40
N SER A 167 4.69 -24.67 1.32
CA SER A 167 4.76 -26.12 1.34
C SER A 167 5.92 -26.51 2.24
N LEU A 168 5.58 -26.76 3.49
CA LEU A 168 6.34 -27.41 4.56
C LEU A 168 6.81 -28.83 4.21
N GLN A 169 7.13 -29.12 2.94
CA GLN A 169 7.39 -30.48 2.46
C GLN A 169 8.87 -30.83 2.27
N SER A 170 9.81 -29.90 2.52
CA SER A 170 11.25 -30.19 2.35
C SER A 170 12.15 -29.87 3.54
N LEU A 171 11.64 -29.41 4.68
CA LEU A 171 12.46 -29.18 5.87
C LEU A 171 12.71 -30.51 6.63
N PRO A 172 13.98 -30.92 6.83
CA PRO A 172 14.30 -32.09 7.64
C PRO A 172 13.81 -31.87 9.08
N ARG A 173 13.05 -32.84 9.59
CA ARG A 173 12.18 -32.83 10.78
C ARG A 173 12.87 -32.60 12.15
N ARG A 174 14.06 -31.99 12.23
CA ARG A 174 14.90 -32.11 13.43
C ARG A 174 15.41 -30.80 14.05
N LEU A 175 14.77 -29.66 13.78
CA LEU A 175 15.06 -28.41 14.49
C LEU A 175 13.76 -27.81 15.05
N THR A 176 13.26 -28.39 16.14
CA THR A 176 12.13 -27.86 16.91
C THR A 176 12.55 -26.63 17.71
N LEU A 177 12.44 -25.46 17.09
CA LEU A 177 11.83 -24.26 17.68
C LEU A 177 10.59 -24.00 16.80
N ASP A 178 9.40 -24.03 17.39
CA ASP A 178 8.14 -24.17 16.64
C ASP A 178 7.75 -22.90 15.88
N PHE A 179 8.32 -22.70 14.69
CA PHE A 179 7.97 -21.57 13.82
C PHE A 179 6.52 -21.63 13.31
N ARG A 180 5.84 -22.79 13.40
CA ARG A 180 4.41 -22.89 13.03
C ARG A 180 3.52 -22.04 13.94
N ASP A 181 3.90 -21.85 15.19
CA ASP A 181 3.12 -21.04 16.15
C ASP A 181 3.33 -19.54 16.00
N LEU A 182 4.41 -19.12 15.33
CA LEU A 182 4.67 -17.71 15.01
C LEU A 182 3.92 -17.25 13.76
N PHE A 183 3.46 -18.18 12.90
CA PHE A 183 2.66 -17.89 11.70
C PHE A 183 1.19 -18.35 11.83
N SER A 184 0.82 -19.02 12.92
CA SER A 184 -0.54 -19.55 13.14
C SER A 184 -1.58 -18.46 13.43
N SER A 185 -1.16 -17.29 13.93
CA SER A 185 -2.04 -16.19 14.38
C SER A 185 -2.00 -14.93 13.49
N GLY A 186 -1.08 -14.85 12.52
CA GLY A 186 -0.87 -13.68 11.65
C GLY A 186 0.58 -13.15 11.67
N PHE A 187 0.85 -12.03 10.99
CA PHE A 187 2.15 -11.34 11.01
C PHE A 187 2.05 -10.00 11.74
N ALA A 188 2.63 -9.92 12.94
CA ALA A 188 2.67 -8.70 13.73
C ALA A 188 3.78 -7.75 13.26
N PHE A 189 3.49 -6.45 13.26
CA PHE A 189 4.44 -5.39 12.95
C PHE A 189 4.33 -4.26 13.97
N ASP A 190 5.44 -3.57 14.16
CA ASP A 190 5.55 -2.37 14.99
C ASP A 190 5.41 -1.10 14.16
N ARG A 191 5.83 -1.15 12.90
CA ARG A 191 5.82 0.01 12.00
C ARG A 191 5.74 -0.39 10.53
N VAL A 192 4.98 0.37 9.76
CA VAL A 192 4.96 0.35 8.30
C VAL A 192 5.21 1.76 7.79
N ASP A 193 6.13 1.93 6.85
CA ASP A 193 6.34 3.18 6.11
C ASP A 193 6.43 2.86 4.62
N ALA A 194 5.87 3.72 3.77
CA ALA A 194 6.09 3.67 2.34
C ALA A 194 5.86 5.04 1.70
N ASP A 195 6.68 5.37 0.70
CA ASP A 195 6.40 6.43 -0.25
C ASP A 195 5.97 5.79 -1.58
N VAL A 196 4.83 6.23 -2.10
CA VAL A 196 4.20 5.66 -3.29
C VAL A 196 4.01 6.74 -4.34
N ALA A 197 4.57 6.52 -5.53
CA ALA A 197 4.32 7.33 -6.71
C ALA A 197 3.23 6.66 -7.57
N MET A 198 2.32 7.46 -8.11
CA MET A 198 1.26 7.02 -9.01
C MET A 198 1.46 7.69 -10.37
N GLN A 199 1.49 6.89 -11.44
CA GLN A 199 1.59 7.38 -12.80
C GLN A 199 0.67 6.57 -13.72
N ASN A 200 -0.31 7.22 -14.34
CA ASN A 200 -1.29 6.60 -15.23
C ASN A 200 -1.89 5.29 -14.65
N GLY A 201 -2.32 5.34 -13.38
CA GLY A 201 -2.92 4.19 -12.69
C GLY A 201 -1.94 3.10 -12.27
N VAL A 202 -0.63 3.31 -12.42
CA VAL A 202 0.41 2.42 -11.91
C VAL A 202 1.04 3.02 -10.66
N ALA A 203 0.81 2.37 -9.51
CA ALA A 203 1.45 2.68 -8.26
C ALA A 203 2.84 2.04 -8.21
N SER A 204 3.85 2.74 -7.69
CA SER A 204 5.21 2.22 -7.51
C SER A 204 5.84 2.71 -6.23
N THR A 205 6.66 1.86 -5.61
CA THR A 205 7.42 2.17 -4.39
C THR A 205 8.80 1.54 -4.46
N ARG A 206 9.77 2.13 -3.77
CA ARG A 206 11.15 1.61 -3.64
C ARG A 206 11.61 1.49 -2.19
N ASP A 207 10.75 1.89 -1.26
CA ASP A 207 11.13 2.10 0.13
C ASP A 207 10.07 1.63 1.12
N PHE A 208 9.07 0.87 0.66
CA PHE A 208 8.17 0.19 1.55
C PHE A 208 8.98 -0.64 2.55
N ARG A 209 8.74 -0.38 3.83
CA ARG A 209 9.38 -1.04 4.95
C ARG A 209 8.34 -1.37 6.00
N MET A 210 8.34 -2.61 6.43
CA MET A 210 7.60 -3.07 7.58
C MET A 210 8.55 -3.71 8.57
N SER A 211 8.57 -3.20 9.80
CA SER A 211 9.36 -3.76 10.89
C SER A 211 8.43 -4.42 11.88
N GLY A 212 8.70 -5.67 12.23
CA GLY A 212 8.05 -6.39 13.33
C GLY A 212 9.07 -7.09 14.20
N VAL A 213 8.61 -7.74 15.27
CA VAL A 213 9.50 -8.41 16.23
C VAL A 213 10.31 -9.52 15.58
N SER A 214 9.69 -10.33 14.72
CA SER A 214 10.31 -11.53 14.13
C SER A 214 11.12 -11.25 12.86
N ALA A 215 10.76 -10.22 12.09
CA ALA A 215 11.39 -9.92 10.81
C ALA A 215 11.16 -8.46 10.38
N THR A 216 12.04 -7.98 9.51
CA THR A 216 11.84 -6.78 8.70
C THR A 216 11.53 -7.18 7.27
N VAL A 217 10.49 -6.60 6.70
CA VAL A 217 10.08 -6.80 5.30
C VAL A 217 10.32 -5.52 4.52
N ARG A 218 10.92 -5.65 3.33
CA ARG A 218 11.08 -4.55 2.37
C ARG A 218 10.41 -4.92 1.07
N ILE A 219 9.74 -3.96 0.43
CA ILE A 219 9.09 -4.16 -0.85
C ILE A 219 9.52 -3.06 -1.82
N GLU A 220 9.84 -3.45 -3.05
CA GLU A 220 10.01 -2.55 -4.18
C GLU A 220 9.23 -3.09 -5.39
N GLY A 221 8.78 -2.21 -6.28
CA GLY A 221 8.09 -2.61 -7.50
C GLY A 221 6.87 -1.76 -7.79
N SER A 222 5.89 -2.36 -8.48
CA SER A 222 4.71 -1.65 -8.98
C SER A 222 3.44 -2.50 -8.98
N ALA A 223 2.29 -1.82 -8.90
CA ALA A 223 0.97 -2.40 -9.08
C ALA A 223 0.14 -1.55 -10.04
N ASN A 224 -0.48 -2.19 -11.04
CA ASN A 224 -1.41 -1.54 -11.95
C ASN A 224 -2.83 -1.69 -11.40
N LEU A 225 -3.47 -0.57 -11.05
CA LEU A 225 -4.78 -0.56 -10.40
C LEU A 225 -5.91 -0.94 -11.36
N ALA A 226 -5.82 -0.54 -12.63
CA ALA A 226 -6.84 -0.83 -13.63
C ALA A 226 -6.82 -2.30 -14.08
N ALA A 227 -5.62 -2.88 -14.18
CA ALA A 227 -5.43 -4.28 -14.53
C ALA A 227 -5.45 -5.22 -13.31
N GLU A 228 -5.49 -4.68 -12.08
CA GLU A 228 -5.37 -5.42 -10.82
C GLU A 228 -4.18 -6.40 -10.82
N THR A 229 -3.04 -5.95 -11.37
CA THR A 229 -1.81 -6.74 -11.47
C THR A 229 -0.68 -6.13 -10.65
N GLN A 230 0.31 -6.95 -10.36
CA GLN A 230 1.48 -6.54 -9.58
C GLN A 230 2.77 -7.15 -10.12
N ASN A 231 3.87 -6.46 -9.85
CA ASN A 231 5.23 -6.93 -10.03
C ASN A 231 6.07 -6.35 -8.89
N LEU A 232 6.28 -7.16 -7.86
CA LEU A 232 6.88 -6.76 -6.59
C LEU A 232 8.06 -7.66 -6.27
N ARG A 233 9.13 -7.07 -5.77
CA ARG A 233 10.22 -7.77 -5.12
C ARG A 233 10.10 -7.56 -3.62
N VAL A 234 10.00 -8.66 -2.88
CA VAL A 234 9.83 -8.69 -1.43
C VAL A 234 11.07 -9.32 -0.81
N VAL A 235 11.70 -8.59 0.11
CA VAL A 235 12.85 -9.06 0.88
C VAL A 235 12.44 -9.21 2.33
N VAL A 236 12.53 -10.42 2.86
CA VAL A 236 12.21 -10.76 4.25
C VAL A 236 13.50 -11.06 5.00
N ILE A 237 13.79 -10.25 6.01
CA ILE A 237 15.01 -10.30 6.81
C ILE A 237 14.64 -10.69 8.25
N PRO A 238 14.96 -11.90 8.73
CA PRO A 238 14.68 -12.29 10.10
C PRO A 238 15.44 -11.46 11.12
N ASN A 239 14.77 -11.07 12.21
CA ASN A 239 15.42 -10.40 13.33
C ASN A 239 16.03 -11.45 14.27
N ILE A 240 17.33 -11.70 14.14
CA ILE A 240 18.03 -12.67 14.99
C ILE A 240 18.40 -12.03 16.33
N ASN A 241 17.62 -12.35 17.37
CA ASN A 241 17.82 -11.81 18.71
C ASN A 241 18.78 -12.69 19.55
N ALA A 242 20.08 -12.66 19.23
CA ALA A 242 21.09 -13.49 19.91
C ALA A 242 21.50 -13.00 21.31
N GLY A 243 21.17 -11.74 21.68
CA GLY A 243 21.71 -11.08 22.89
C GLY A 243 21.20 -11.63 24.22
N ALA A 244 19.97 -12.16 24.27
CA ALA A 244 19.40 -12.67 25.52
C ALA A 244 20.03 -14.01 25.95
N ALA A 245 20.41 -14.86 25.00
CA ALA A 245 21.04 -16.15 25.29
C ALA A 245 22.46 -15.99 25.86
N SER A 246 23.22 -15.01 25.37
CA SER A 246 24.57 -14.70 25.86
C SER A 246 24.55 -14.02 27.23
N LEU A 247 23.57 -13.17 27.53
CA LEU A 247 23.43 -12.54 28.84
C LEU A 247 23.09 -13.54 29.96
N ALA A 248 22.21 -14.52 29.69
CA ALA A 248 21.91 -15.59 30.64
C ALA A 248 23.14 -16.45 30.96
N TYR A 249 24.00 -16.71 29.96
CA TYR A 249 25.26 -17.44 30.15
C TYR A 249 26.35 -16.61 30.84
N ALA A 250 26.39 -15.30 30.60
CA ALA A 250 27.35 -14.38 31.25
C ALA A 250 27.16 -14.28 32.77
N LEU A 251 25.92 -14.45 33.26
CA LEU A 251 25.63 -14.54 34.70
C LEU A 251 26.20 -15.81 35.35
N VAL A 252 26.43 -16.86 34.57
CA VAL A 252 27.04 -18.12 35.03
C VAL A 252 28.56 -18.09 34.89
N ASN A 253 29.10 -17.43 33.85
CA ASN A 253 30.54 -17.24 33.67
C ASN A 253 30.86 -15.93 32.90
N PRO A 254 31.35 -14.87 33.58
CA PRO A 254 31.50 -13.54 32.98
C PRO A 254 32.51 -13.45 31.85
N VAL A 255 33.62 -14.20 31.94
CA VAL A 255 34.71 -14.18 30.95
C VAL A 255 34.28 -14.85 29.65
N VAL A 256 33.52 -15.94 29.75
CA VAL A 256 32.97 -16.65 28.60
C VAL A 256 31.77 -15.91 27.99
N GLY A 257 30.95 -15.26 28.83
CA GLY A 257 29.76 -14.52 28.41
C GLY A 257 30.04 -13.30 27.54
N LEU A 258 31.07 -12.51 27.87
CA LEU A 258 31.48 -11.36 27.05
C LEU A 258 32.07 -11.80 25.69
N GLY A 259 32.89 -12.86 25.67
CA GLY A 259 33.46 -13.41 24.44
C GLY A 259 32.40 -13.97 23.49
N THR A 260 31.41 -14.67 24.03
CA THR A 260 30.28 -15.19 23.25
C THR A 260 29.33 -14.09 22.77
N PHE A 261 29.09 -13.05 23.55
CA PHE A 261 28.33 -11.88 23.12
C PHE A 261 28.97 -11.16 21.92
N LEU A 262 30.28 -10.92 21.96
CA LEU A 262 31.02 -10.28 20.86
C LEU A 262 31.08 -11.18 19.61
N ALA A 263 31.33 -12.48 19.78
CA ALA A 263 31.30 -13.44 18.67
C ALA A 263 29.91 -13.51 18.01
N GLN A 264 28.85 -13.49 18.82
CA GLN A 264 27.48 -13.46 18.33
C GLN A 264 27.14 -12.15 17.63
N LEU A 265 27.61 -11.00 18.13
CA LEU A 265 27.40 -9.70 17.51
C LEU A 265 28.03 -9.63 16.10
N ILE A 266 29.25 -10.17 15.96
CA ILE A 266 29.97 -10.25 14.68
C ILE A 266 29.31 -11.28 13.72
N ALA A 267 28.74 -12.36 14.25
CA ALA A 267 28.06 -13.38 13.45
C ALA A 267 26.64 -12.99 12.99
N ARG A 268 26.03 -11.90 13.49
CA ARG A 268 24.64 -11.54 13.16
C ARG A 268 24.45 -11.19 11.68
N GLU A 269 25.33 -10.37 11.13
CA GLU A 269 25.23 -9.94 9.73
C GLU A 269 25.41 -11.09 8.72
N PRO A 270 26.43 -11.97 8.86
CA PRO A 270 26.55 -13.16 8.01
C PRO A 270 25.34 -14.09 8.11
N LEU A 271 24.83 -14.35 9.32
CA LEU A 271 23.69 -15.26 9.53
C LEU A 271 22.39 -14.66 9.00
N ALA A 272 22.12 -13.38 9.23
CA ALA A 272 20.94 -12.71 8.69
C ALA A 272 20.90 -12.77 7.16
N ARG A 273 22.06 -12.65 6.49
CA ARG A 273 22.18 -12.79 5.04
C ARG A 273 21.84 -14.21 4.56
N VAL A 274 22.25 -15.25 5.29
CA VAL A 274 21.94 -16.65 4.97
C VAL A 274 20.46 -16.97 5.12
N PHE A 275 19.76 -16.32 6.06
CA PHE A 275 18.33 -16.50 6.30
C PHE A 275 17.45 -15.41 5.67
N THR A 276 18.02 -14.57 4.79
CA THR A 276 17.22 -13.59 4.05
C THR A 276 16.53 -14.29 2.89
N HIS A 277 15.22 -14.12 2.80
CA HIS A 277 14.42 -14.68 1.70
C HIS A 277 14.00 -13.56 0.75
N VAL A 278 14.13 -13.81 -0.55
CA VAL A 278 13.72 -12.88 -1.60
C VAL A 278 12.62 -13.53 -2.43
N TYR A 279 11.55 -12.81 -2.67
CA TYR A 279 10.43 -13.26 -3.48
C TYR A 279 10.16 -12.26 -4.59
N ASP A 280 10.02 -12.75 -5.81
CA ASP A 280 9.39 -12.01 -6.90
C ASP A 280 7.90 -12.43 -6.95
N ILE A 281 7.00 -11.45 -6.81
CA ILE A 281 5.55 -11.62 -6.81
C ILE A 281 4.99 -10.92 -8.05
N THR A 282 4.39 -11.69 -8.95
CA THR A 282 3.78 -11.20 -10.19
C THR A 282 2.33 -11.67 -10.32
N GLY A 283 1.65 -11.36 -11.43
CA GLY A 283 0.28 -11.83 -11.69
C GLY A 283 -0.79 -10.87 -11.18
N THR A 284 -2.03 -11.37 -11.06
CA THR A 284 -3.16 -10.58 -10.58
C THR A 284 -3.23 -10.59 -9.05
N TRP A 285 -4.00 -9.68 -8.45
CA TRP A 285 -4.19 -9.67 -6.99
C TRP A 285 -4.93 -10.91 -6.47
N ILE A 286 -5.82 -11.49 -7.29
CA ILE A 286 -6.59 -12.69 -6.95
C ILE A 286 -5.83 -13.99 -7.23
N ASP A 287 -4.89 -13.98 -8.18
CA ASP A 287 -4.05 -15.12 -8.52
C ASP A 287 -2.58 -14.70 -8.64
N PRO A 288 -1.92 -14.40 -7.50
CA PRO A 288 -0.54 -13.98 -7.49
C PRO A 288 0.41 -15.17 -7.73
N LEU A 289 1.41 -14.95 -8.56
CA LEU A 289 2.50 -15.88 -8.82
C LEU A 289 3.69 -15.50 -7.95
N VAL A 290 4.00 -16.34 -6.96
CA VAL A 290 5.10 -16.13 -6.01
C VAL A 290 6.27 -17.05 -6.36
N LYS A 291 7.44 -16.46 -6.61
CA LYS A 291 8.68 -17.18 -6.88
C LYS A 291 9.75 -16.76 -5.90
N GLU A 292 10.29 -17.72 -5.15
CA GLU A 292 11.47 -17.48 -4.33
C GLU A 292 12.73 -17.39 -5.21
N VAL A 293 13.56 -16.39 -4.95
CA VAL A 293 14.80 -16.10 -5.66
C VAL A 293 15.96 -16.29 -4.69
N SER A 294 16.96 -17.06 -5.11
CA SER A 294 18.20 -17.17 -4.34
C SER A 294 19.00 -15.88 -4.43
N LEU A 295 19.55 -15.42 -3.31
CA LEU A 295 20.42 -14.23 -3.25
C LEU A 295 21.66 -14.34 -4.14
N ASP A 296 22.06 -15.56 -4.50
CA ASP A 296 23.22 -15.87 -5.35
C ASP A 296 22.89 -15.93 -6.86
N ALA A 297 21.63 -15.72 -7.26
CA ALA A 297 21.25 -15.69 -8.67
C ALA A 297 21.77 -14.42 -9.34
N LYS A 298 22.92 -14.54 -10.00
CA LYS A 298 23.51 -13.53 -10.89
C LYS A 298 22.44 -12.99 -11.85
N ALA A 299 22.30 -11.66 -11.92
CA ALA A 299 21.46 -10.98 -12.91
C ALA A 299 21.75 -11.53 -14.32
N PRO A 300 20.73 -11.71 -15.19
CA PRO A 300 20.99 -12.09 -16.58
C PRO A 300 21.94 -11.06 -17.17
N ALA A 301 23.09 -11.51 -17.66
CA ALA A 301 23.99 -10.63 -18.39
C ALA A 301 23.23 -10.16 -19.64
N ASP A 302 23.04 -8.85 -19.77
CA ASP A 302 22.59 -8.23 -20.99
C ASP A 302 23.40 -8.81 -22.15
N GLY A 303 22.68 -9.36 -23.14
CA GLY A 303 23.27 -9.98 -24.32
C GLY A 303 24.18 -8.99 -25.02
N GLY A 304 25.50 -9.18 -24.81
CA GLY A 304 26.54 -8.46 -25.51
C GLY A 304 26.33 -8.61 -27.01
N SER A 305 26.01 -7.50 -27.65
CA SER A 305 26.06 -7.35 -29.09
C SER A 305 27.52 -7.51 -29.52
N THR A 306 27.83 -8.61 -30.20
CA THR A 306 29.09 -8.80 -30.89
C THR A 306 29.21 -7.74 -31.99
N PRO A 307 30.24 -6.87 -32.01
CA PRO A 307 30.50 -6.01 -33.16
C PRO A 307 31.10 -6.87 -34.28
N ALA A 308 30.52 -6.79 -35.48
CA ALA A 308 31.16 -7.30 -36.68
C ALA A 308 32.47 -6.50 -36.92
N ALA A 309 33.58 -7.23 -37.07
CA ALA A 309 34.88 -6.69 -37.42
C ALA A 309 34.94 -6.32 -38.93
N PRO A 310 35.82 -5.38 -39.32
CA PRO A 310 35.81 -4.73 -40.63
C PRO A 310 36.25 -5.60 -41.81
#